data_AF-A0A5D2RJF8-F1
#
_entry.id   AF-A0A5D2RJF8-F1
#
_cell.length_a   1.000
_cell.length_b   1.000
_cell.length_c   1.000
_cell.angle_alpha   90.00
_cell.angle_beta   90.00
_cell.angle_gamma   90.00
#
_symmetry.space_group_name_H-M   'P 1'
#
loop_
_entity.id
_entity.type
_entity.pdbx_description
1 polymer ?
#
loop_
_entity_poly.entity_id
_entity_poly.type
_entity_poly.pdbx_seq_one_letter_code
_entity_poly.pdbx_strand_id
1 'polypeptide(L)'
;MNKYPFGSNNPKSFHAYPRGDFVIESGTIKRTRSRKSSIYPVRMVKSWANRLHYYYKLHPLFVFSISLAFGVTILIVLSLYEQHYKVLNNCMKLDDGFGSYYPFAKLKNLVMVAGHSVYTSSSCEKADKEDSWFLESYQKNPGQAATFLAHIKEGIESTALDDEALLLFSGGETLKDAGPRSEAQSY
;
A
#
# COMPACT_ATOMS: atom_id res chain seq x y z
N MET A 1 -71.04 38.31 -34.85
CA MET A 1 -71.78 38.89 -33.70
C MET A 1 -71.79 37.88 -32.56
N ASN A 2 -71.55 38.37 -31.35
CA ASN A 2 -71.08 37.68 -30.14
C ASN A 2 -71.84 36.41 -29.74
N LYS A 3 -71.10 35.40 -29.27
CA LYS A 3 -71.61 34.28 -28.47
C LYS A 3 -70.68 34.01 -27.28
N TYR A 4 -71.15 34.28 -26.06
CA TYR A 4 -70.60 33.75 -24.82
C TYR A 4 -71.43 32.52 -24.43
N PRO A 5 -70.82 31.38 -24.05
CA PRO A 5 -71.57 30.23 -23.54
C PRO A 5 -71.62 30.26 -22.00
N PHE A 6 -72.84 30.35 -21.46
CA PHE A 6 -73.14 29.96 -20.07
C PHE A 6 -73.26 28.43 -19.99
N GLY A 7 -72.59 27.83 -19.01
CA GLY A 7 -72.43 26.38 -18.88
C GLY A 7 -73.61 25.63 -18.24
N SER A 8 -73.61 24.32 -18.42
CA SER A 8 -74.37 23.33 -17.62
C SER A 8 -73.52 22.05 -17.49
N ASN A 9 -72.86 21.80 -16.35
CA ASN A 9 -73.37 21.13 -15.14
C ASN A 9 -73.75 19.65 -15.35
N ASN A 10 -72.79 18.76 -15.05
CA ASN A 10 -73.03 17.35 -14.68
C ASN A 10 -72.90 17.25 -13.14
N PRO A 11 -73.86 16.67 -12.39
CA PRO A 11 -73.92 16.81 -10.94
C PRO A 11 -72.90 15.92 -10.22
N LYS A 12 -72.07 16.52 -9.36
CA LYS A 12 -71.22 15.80 -8.40
C LYS A 12 -72.09 15.19 -7.30
N SER A 13 -71.82 13.93 -6.93
CA SER A 13 -72.47 13.23 -5.83
C SER A 13 -72.32 14.01 -4.51
N PHE A 14 -73.45 14.30 -3.87
CA PHE A 14 -73.52 14.99 -2.59
C PHE A 14 -72.95 14.08 -1.48
N HIS A 15 -71.77 14.39 -0.96
CA HIS A 15 -71.26 13.77 0.27
C HIS A 15 -71.84 14.53 1.46
N ALA A 16 -72.92 14.00 2.05
CA ALA A 16 -73.69 14.70 3.07
C ALA A 16 -72.93 14.93 4.39
N TYR A 17 -71.87 14.18 4.73
CA TYR A 17 -71.11 14.38 5.97
C TYR A 17 -69.63 13.98 5.84
N PRO A 18 -68.67 14.77 6.35
CA PRO A 18 -67.26 14.38 6.42
C PRO A 18 -67.07 13.29 7.49
N ARG A 19 -66.41 12.17 7.15
CA ARG A 19 -65.96 11.16 8.13
C ARG A 19 -64.88 11.77 9.04
N GLY A 20 -65.29 12.18 10.24
CA GLY A 20 -64.40 12.53 11.33
C GLY A 20 -65.11 12.23 12.65
N ASP A 21 -64.40 11.62 13.60
CA ASP A 21 -64.96 11.29 14.91
C ASP A 21 -65.37 12.58 15.62
N PHE A 22 -66.68 12.82 15.72
CA PHE A 22 -67.25 14.01 16.33
C PHE A 22 -67.39 13.78 17.83
N VAL A 23 -66.64 14.54 18.63
CA VAL A 23 -66.74 14.48 20.09
C VAL A 23 -67.87 15.42 20.52
N ILE A 24 -69.00 14.84 20.93
CA ILE A 24 -70.28 15.54 21.19
C ILE A 24 -70.14 16.62 22.28
N GLU A 25 -69.20 16.46 23.21
CA GLU A 25 -69.03 17.33 24.36
C GLU A 25 -68.35 18.67 24.06
N SER A 26 -67.63 18.81 22.94
CA SER A 26 -66.81 20.00 22.66
C SER A 26 -67.02 20.62 21.27
N GLY A 27 -67.97 20.12 20.49
CA GLY A 27 -68.44 20.74 19.24
C GLY A 27 -67.38 20.99 18.16
N THR A 28 -66.21 20.34 18.20
CA THR A 28 -65.07 20.63 17.33
C THR A 28 -64.54 19.39 16.59
N ILE A 29 -64.30 19.56 15.29
CA ILE A 29 -63.79 18.50 14.39
C ILE A 29 -62.26 18.41 14.55
N LYS A 30 -61.75 17.26 15.01
CA LYS A 30 -60.29 17.04 15.11
C LYS A 30 -59.68 16.82 13.72
N ARG A 31 -58.82 17.76 13.28
CA ARG A 31 -57.96 17.60 12.10
C ARG A 31 -56.90 16.51 12.34
N THR A 32 -56.85 15.52 11.46
CA THR A 32 -55.76 14.54 11.40
C THR A 32 -54.44 15.26 11.09
N ARG A 33 -53.49 15.26 12.03
CA ARG A 33 -52.15 15.84 11.81
C ARG A 33 -51.37 14.97 10.81
N SER A 34 -51.06 15.53 9.65
CA SER A 34 -50.08 14.98 8.72
C SER A 34 -48.72 14.80 9.41
N ARG A 35 -48.24 13.55 9.46
CA ARG A 35 -46.97 13.16 10.07
C ARG A 35 -45.80 13.65 9.20
N LYS A 36 -45.25 14.83 9.49
CA LYS A 36 -43.97 15.26 8.92
C LYS A 36 -42.88 14.28 9.37
N SER A 37 -42.20 13.64 8.43
CA SER A 37 -41.04 12.77 8.69
C SER A 37 -39.94 13.59 9.38
N SER A 38 -39.82 13.41 10.69
CA SER A 38 -38.76 14.02 11.49
C SER A 38 -37.44 13.35 11.14
N ILE A 39 -36.58 14.05 10.40
CA ILE A 39 -35.18 13.65 10.22
C ILE A 39 -34.46 13.98 11.53
N TYR A 40 -34.53 13.04 12.49
CA TYR A 40 -33.91 13.14 13.80
C TYR A 40 -32.39 13.41 13.78
N PRO A 41 -31.55 12.86 12.87
CA PRO A 41 -30.10 13.08 12.95
C PRO A 41 -29.69 14.53 12.65
N VAL A 42 -30.34 15.19 11.69
CA VAL A 42 -30.02 16.59 11.33
C VAL A 42 -30.37 17.55 12.47
N ARG A 43 -31.43 17.25 13.24
CA ARG A 43 -31.83 18.07 14.39
C ARG A 43 -30.86 17.92 15.56
N MET A 44 -30.32 16.70 15.76
CA MET A 44 -29.28 16.44 16.77
C MET A 44 -27.96 17.11 16.43
N VAL A 45 -27.51 17.06 15.17
CA VAL A 45 -26.29 17.74 14.71
C VAL A 45 -26.38 19.26 14.94
N LYS A 46 -27.52 19.88 14.61
CA LYS A 46 -27.74 21.31 14.87
C LYS A 46 -27.72 21.66 16.36
N SER A 47 -28.30 20.81 17.21
CA SER A 47 -28.27 21.00 18.67
C SER A 47 -26.85 20.87 19.22
N TRP A 48 -26.04 19.98 18.66
CA TRP A 48 -24.67 19.78 19.10
C TRP A 48 -23.76 20.90 18.62
N ALA A 49 -23.91 21.35 17.37
CA ALA A 49 -23.23 22.51 16.83
C ALA A 49 -23.51 23.79 17.65
N ASN A 50 -24.75 24.01 18.07
CA ASN A 50 -25.10 25.16 18.91
C ASN A 50 -24.48 25.08 20.30
N ARG A 51 -24.40 23.88 20.90
CA ARG A 51 -23.73 23.66 22.19
C ARG A 51 -22.22 23.89 22.06
N LEU A 52 -21.59 23.33 21.03
CA LEU A 52 -20.19 23.58 20.72
C LEU A 52 -19.94 25.08 20.53
N HIS A 53 -20.74 25.76 19.72
CA HIS A 53 -20.64 27.21 19.51
C HIS A 53 -20.72 28.01 20.82
N TYR A 54 -21.59 27.59 21.75
CA TYR A 54 -21.67 28.17 23.09
C TYR A 54 -20.37 27.96 23.89
N TYR A 55 -19.80 26.75 23.88
CA TYR A 55 -18.51 26.46 24.52
C TYR A 55 -17.34 27.24 23.89
N TYR A 56 -17.31 27.35 22.55
CA TYR A 56 -16.33 28.17 21.82
C TYR A 56 -16.41 29.65 22.21
N LYS A 57 -17.62 30.16 22.47
CA LYS A 57 -17.85 31.56 22.88
C LYS A 57 -17.46 31.83 24.34
N LEU A 58 -17.61 30.85 25.23
CA LEU A 58 -17.28 30.98 26.65
C LEU A 58 -15.78 30.84 26.94
N HIS A 59 -15.08 29.99 26.20
CA HIS A 59 -13.68 29.66 26.48
C HIS A 59 -12.79 29.83 25.23
N PRO A 60 -12.60 31.07 24.74
CA PRO A 60 -11.76 31.32 23.57
C PRO A 60 -10.31 30.87 23.75
N LEU A 61 -9.79 30.93 24.99
CA LEU A 61 -8.43 30.48 25.31
C LEU A 61 -8.27 28.96 25.23
N PHE A 62 -9.27 28.18 25.63
CA PHE A 62 -9.20 26.72 25.58
C PHE A 62 -9.18 26.22 24.14
N VAL A 63 -9.96 26.87 23.28
CA VAL A 63 -10.00 26.62 21.83
C VAL A 63 -8.66 26.95 21.19
N PHE A 64 -8.09 28.09 21.58
CA PHE A 64 -6.75 28.48 21.13
C PHE A 64 -5.70 27.46 21.52
N SER A 65 -5.72 26.97 22.76
CA SER A 65 -4.79 25.92 23.23
C SER A 65 -4.92 24.62 22.46
N ILE A 66 -6.14 24.18 22.12
CA ILE A 66 -6.36 22.97 21.30
C ILE A 66 -5.83 23.17 19.88
N SER A 67 -6.13 24.32 19.27
CA SER A 67 -5.64 24.66 17.93
C SER A 67 -4.12 24.75 17.88
N LEU A 68 -3.51 25.31 18.93
CA LEU A 68 -2.06 25.42 19.07
C LEU A 68 -1.44 24.04 19.21
N ALA A 69 -2.00 23.16 20.06
CA ALA A 69 -1.53 21.79 20.21
C ALA A 69 -1.58 21.03 18.88
N PHE A 70 -2.66 21.17 18.12
CA PHE A 70 -2.80 20.55 16.80
C PHE A 70 -1.81 21.11 15.77
N GLY A 71 -1.54 22.42 15.80
CA GLY A 71 -0.51 23.04 14.97
C GLY A 71 0.89 22.52 15.31
N VAL A 72 1.22 22.42 16.60
CA VAL A 72 2.51 21.91 17.08
C VAL A 72 2.70 20.44 16.72
N THR A 73 1.67 19.58 16.83
CA THR A 73 1.78 18.18 16.41
C THR A 73 2.03 18.04 14.91
N ILE A 74 1.35 18.82 14.07
CA ILE A 74 1.61 18.84 12.62
C ILE A 74 3.05 19.28 12.34
N LEU A 75 3.53 20.34 13.01
CA LEU A 75 4.91 20.81 12.84
C LEU A 75 5.94 19.76 13.28
N ILE A 76 5.69 19.03 14.37
CA ILE A 76 6.54 17.93 14.82
C ILE A 76 6.56 16.81 13.77
N VAL A 77 5.40 16.40 13.25
CA VAL A 77 5.33 15.35 12.21
C VAL A 77 6.06 15.79 10.94
N LEU A 78 5.87 17.03 10.49
CA LEU A 78 6.58 17.57 9.32
C LEU A 78 8.09 17.64 9.57
N SER A 79 8.52 18.02 10.77
CA SER A 79 9.94 18.05 11.13
C SER A 79 10.56 16.65 11.18
N LEU A 80 9.84 15.65 11.71
CA LEU A 80 10.29 14.26 11.69
C LEU A 80 10.35 13.73 10.25
N TYR A 81 9.35 14.05 9.42
CA TYR A 81 9.34 13.68 8.02
C TYR A 81 10.51 14.30 7.24
N GLU A 82 10.78 15.60 7.44
CA GLU A 82 11.93 16.28 6.86
C GLU A 82 13.25 15.69 7.36
N GLN A 83 13.33 15.32 8.64
CA GLN A 83 14.54 14.72 9.22
C GLN A 83 14.81 13.35 8.59
N HIS A 84 13.79 12.50 8.45
CA HIS A 84 13.92 11.21 7.76
C HIS A 84 14.34 11.39 6.29
N TYR A 85 13.77 12.37 5.59
CA TYR A 85 14.15 12.67 4.21
C TYR A 85 15.58 13.22 4.09
N LYS A 86 15.98 14.14 4.98
CA LYS A 86 17.35 14.69 5.03
C LYS A 86 18.38 13.62 5.38
N VAL A 87 18.08 12.69 6.29
CA VAL A 87 18.98 11.58 6.64
C VAL A 87 19.16 10.63 5.47
N LEU A 88 18.08 10.26 4.77
CA LEU A 88 18.16 9.41 3.58
C LEU A 88 18.97 10.08 2.46
N ASN A 89 18.70 11.37 2.20
CA ASN A 89 19.37 12.12 1.16
C ASN A 89 20.84 12.42 1.50
N ASN A 90 21.17 12.64 2.78
CA ASN A 90 22.56 12.79 3.22
C ASN A 90 23.34 11.48 3.16
N CYS A 91 22.69 10.33 3.44
CA CYS A 91 23.28 9.01 3.25
C CYS A 91 23.63 8.77 1.77
N MET A 92 22.70 9.09 0.86
CA MET A 92 22.97 9.06 -0.60
C MET A 92 24.05 10.07 -1.02
N LYS A 93 24.09 11.26 -0.41
CA LYS A 93 25.08 12.30 -0.74
C LYS A 93 26.49 12.00 -0.22
N LEU A 94 26.61 11.23 0.86
CA LEU A 94 27.91 10.73 1.33
C LEU A 94 28.53 9.72 0.35
N ASP A 95 27.69 9.00 -0.41
CA ASP A 95 28.12 8.03 -1.43
C ASP A 95 28.72 8.73 -2.67
N ASP A 96 28.24 9.93 -3.02
CA ASP A 96 28.70 10.72 -4.17
C ASP A 96 30.18 11.18 -4.03
N GLY A 97 30.65 11.37 -2.79
CA GLY A 97 32.07 11.65 -2.51
C GLY A 97 32.98 10.42 -2.54
N PHE A 98 32.42 9.22 -2.32
CA PHE A 98 33.14 7.94 -2.36
C PHE A 98 33.11 7.26 -3.74
N GLY A 99 32.17 7.65 -4.61
CA GLY A 99 32.03 7.11 -5.97
C GLY A 99 33.32 7.25 -6.82
N SER A 100 34.17 8.23 -6.55
CA SER A 100 35.47 8.38 -7.23
C SER A 100 36.55 7.38 -6.76
N TYR A 101 36.37 6.74 -5.60
CA TYR A 101 37.37 5.82 -5.01
C TYR A 101 37.02 4.35 -5.20
N TYR A 102 35.82 4.02 -5.69
CA TYR A 102 35.40 2.65 -5.87
C TYR A 102 35.85 2.12 -7.24
N PRO A 103 36.57 0.97 -7.31
CA PRO A 103 37.10 0.44 -8.57
C PRO A 103 36.02 0.05 -9.58
N PHE A 104 34.75 -0.01 -9.16
CA PHE A 104 33.60 -0.44 -9.95
C PHE A 104 32.50 0.61 -10.03
N ALA A 105 32.82 1.91 -9.95
CA ALA A 105 31.83 3.00 -9.96
C ALA A 105 30.90 3.05 -11.18
N LYS A 106 31.26 2.36 -12.27
CA LYS A 106 30.44 2.24 -13.49
C LYS A 106 29.44 1.08 -13.43
N LEU A 107 29.64 0.10 -12.55
CA LEU A 107 28.78 -1.07 -12.44
C LEU A 107 27.59 -0.72 -11.55
N LYS A 108 26.38 -0.98 -12.04
CA LYS A 108 25.11 -0.67 -11.37
C LYS A 108 24.30 -1.91 -11.05
N ASN A 109 24.52 -2.99 -11.80
CA ASN A 109 23.77 -4.23 -11.68
C ASN A 109 24.67 -5.34 -11.13
N LEU A 110 24.11 -6.23 -10.31
CA LEU A 110 24.83 -7.37 -9.73
C LEU A 110 24.17 -8.66 -10.21
N VAL A 111 24.93 -9.48 -10.92
CA VAL A 111 24.55 -10.85 -11.28
C VAL A 111 25.28 -11.79 -10.33
N MET A 112 24.55 -12.40 -9.41
CA MET A 112 25.12 -13.31 -8.42
C MET A 112 24.80 -14.76 -8.78
N VAL A 113 25.84 -15.58 -8.91
CA VAL A 113 25.73 -17.04 -9.07
C VAL A 113 25.99 -17.69 -7.72
N ALA A 114 24.95 -18.29 -7.15
CA ALA A 114 25.07 -19.07 -5.91
C ALA A 114 25.72 -20.43 -6.19
N GLY A 115 26.72 -20.77 -5.37
CA GLY A 115 27.32 -22.08 -5.30
C GLY A 115 26.34 -23.13 -4.77
N HIS A 116 26.50 -24.36 -5.26
CA HIS A 116 25.69 -25.51 -4.86
C HIS A 116 26.52 -26.76 -4.54
N SER A 117 27.77 -26.79 -4.97
CA SER A 117 28.70 -27.92 -4.84
C SER A 117 30.11 -27.43 -5.18
N VAL A 118 31.13 -28.22 -4.89
CA VAL A 118 32.52 -27.91 -5.26
C VAL A 118 32.90 -28.74 -6.49
N TYR A 119 33.37 -28.06 -7.54
CA TYR A 119 33.98 -28.73 -8.68
C TYR A 119 35.36 -29.30 -8.29
N THR A 120 35.54 -30.62 -8.41
CA THR A 120 36.74 -31.32 -7.90
C THR A 120 37.61 -31.91 -9.00
N SER A 121 37.10 -32.02 -10.23
CA SER A 121 37.88 -32.53 -11.36
C SER A 121 39.00 -31.56 -11.75
N SER A 122 40.13 -32.12 -12.21
CA SER A 122 41.26 -31.35 -12.72
C SER A 122 41.08 -30.89 -14.17
N SER A 123 40.07 -31.41 -14.88
CA SER A 123 39.83 -31.13 -16.30
C SER A 123 38.37 -30.77 -16.56
N CYS A 124 38.13 -29.62 -17.21
CA CYS A 124 36.78 -29.09 -17.50
C CYS A 124 35.96 -29.91 -18.52
N GLU A 125 36.52 -30.96 -19.13
CA GLU A 125 35.88 -31.74 -20.21
C GLU A 125 34.59 -32.45 -19.79
N LYS A 126 34.40 -32.70 -18.48
CA LYS A 126 33.27 -33.46 -17.92
C LYS A 126 32.50 -32.67 -16.87
N ALA A 127 32.45 -31.35 -16.98
CA ALA A 127 31.73 -30.51 -16.01
C ALA A 127 30.22 -30.80 -15.92
N ASP A 128 29.64 -31.47 -16.91
CA ASP A 128 28.26 -31.94 -16.92
C ASP A 128 28.05 -33.28 -16.18
N LYS A 129 29.14 -33.93 -15.73
CA LYS A 129 29.10 -35.25 -15.07
C LYS A 129 29.19 -35.13 -13.57
N GLU A 130 28.38 -35.92 -12.89
CA GLU A 130 28.27 -35.95 -11.42
C GLU A 130 29.57 -36.38 -10.72
N ASP A 131 30.43 -37.14 -11.39
CA ASP A 131 31.73 -37.58 -10.88
C ASP A 131 32.77 -36.46 -10.76
N SER A 132 32.52 -35.34 -11.45
CA SER A 132 33.40 -34.18 -11.47
C SER A 132 33.08 -33.15 -10.36
N TRP A 133 32.02 -33.40 -9.60
CA TRP A 133 31.54 -32.55 -8.51
C TRP A 133 31.52 -33.30 -7.18
N PHE A 134 31.79 -32.58 -6.10
CA PHE A 134 31.55 -33.10 -4.75
C PHE A 134 30.06 -32.98 -4.40
N LEU A 135 29.32 -34.07 -4.58
CA LEU A 135 27.87 -34.10 -4.33
C LEU A 135 27.54 -34.78 -3.00
N GLU A 136 26.72 -34.10 -2.20
CA GLU A 136 26.09 -34.70 -1.02
C GLU A 136 25.10 -35.80 -1.40
N SER A 137 24.79 -36.68 -0.45
CA SER A 137 23.90 -37.84 -0.70
C SER A 137 22.55 -37.46 -1.33
N TYR A 138 21.98 -36.32 -0.96
CA TYR A 138 20.71 -35.82 -1.50
C TYR A 138 20.85 -35.12 -2.87
N GLN A 139 22.07 -34.75 -3.26
CA GLN A 139 22.38 -34.08 -4.54
C GLN A 139 22.74 -35.08 -5.65
N LYS A 140 22.92 -36.35 -5.33
CA LYS A 140 23.27 -37.43 -6.28
C LYS A 140 22.08 -37.85 -7.15
N ASN A 141 21.45 -36.89 -7.81
CA ASN A 141 20.40 -37.11 -8.79
C ASN A 141 21.00 -37.00 -10.20
N PRO A 142 20.58 -37.85 -11.15
CA PRO A 142 21.02 -37.74 -12.54
C PRO A 142 20.68 -36.36 -13.14
N GLY A 143 21.66 -35.70 -13.75
CA GLY A 143 21.52 -34.37 -14.36
C GLY A 143 21.78 -33.20 -13.40
N GLN A 144 22.12 -33.45 -12.13
CA GLN A 144 22.38 -32.39 -11.17
C GLN A 144 23.59 -31.54 -11.58
N ALA A 145 24.69 -32.17 -12.01
CA ALA A 145 25.90 -31.49 -12.48
C ALA A 145 25.62 -30.60 -13.69
N ALA A 146 24.86 -31.09 -14.66
CA ALA A 146 24.43 -30.31 -15.82
C ALA A 146 23.59 -29.08 -15.43
N THR A 147 22.81 -29.18 -14.35
CA THR A 147 22.02 -28.05 -13.83
C THR A 147 22.93 -26.97 -13.22
N PHE A 148 23.97 -27.35 -12.48
CA PHE A 148 24.96 -26.39 -11.97
C PHE A 148 25.70 -25.68 -13.10
N LEU A 149 26.09 -26.43 -14.14
CA LEU A 149 26.73 -25.86 -15.32
C LEU A 149 25.81 -24.88 -16.05
N ALA A 150 24.52 -25.21 -16.21
CA ALA A 150 23.54 -24.32 -16.81
C ALA A 150 23.34 -23.03 -15.98
N HIS A 151 23.30 -23.14 -14.65
CA HIS A 151 23.22 -22.00 -13.74
C HIS A 151 24.42 -21.06 -13.84
N ILE A 152 25.65 -21.61 -13.88
CA ILE A 152 26.88 -20.84 -14.11
C ILE A 152 26.82 -20.12 -15.46
N LYS A 153 26.45 -20.86 -16.51
CA LYS A 153 26.38 -20.35 -17.87
C LYS A 153 25.38 -19.20 -17.99
N GLU A 154 24.19 -19.34 -17.42
CA GLU A 154 23.17 -18.29 -17.43
C GLU A 154 23.66 -17.01 -16.73
N GLY A 155 24.38 -17.14 -15.60
CA GLY A 155 24.96 -15.98 -14.92
C GLY A 155 26.03 -15.26 -15.76
N ILE A 156 26.88 -16.02 -16.46
CA ILE A 156 27.87 -15.47 -17.37
C ILE A 156 27.20 -14.78 -18.55
N GLU A 157 26.24 -15.44 -19.19
CA GLU A 157 25.52 -14.91 -20.35
C GLU A 157 24.72 -13.66 -19.99
N SER A 158 24.03 -13.66 -18.84
CA SER A 158 23.31 -12.50 -18.31
C SER A 158 24.24 -11.32 -18.05
N THR A 159 25.42 -11.54 -17.48
CA THR A 159 26.40 -10.47 -17.25
C THR A 159 26.98 -9.97 -18.56
N ALA A 160 27.26 -10.86 -19.52
CA ALA A 160 27.83 -10.50 -20.81
C ALA A 160 26.90 -9.63 -21.68
N LEU A 161 25.59 -9.61 -21.39
CA LEU A 161 24.60 -8.77 -22.06
C LEU A 161 24.49 -7.35 -21.46
N ASP A 162 25.10 -7.10 -20.30
CA ASP A 162 25.02 -5.83 -19.57
C ASP A 162 26.40 -5.31 -19.17
N ASP A 163 26.89 -4.30 -19.89
CA ASP A 163 28.19 -3.67 -19.64
C ASP A 163 28.28 -2.96 -18.28
N GLU A 164 27.15 -2.73 -17.60
CA GLU A 164 27.09 -2.19 -16.23
C GLU A 164 26.90 -3.28 -15.17
N ALA A 165 26.96 -4.58 -15.53
CA ALA A 165 26.81 -5.68 -14.59
C ALA A 165 28.14 -6.17 -14.00
N LEU A 166 28.11 -6.49 -12.71
CA LEU A 166 29.17 -7.23 -12.00
C LEU A 166 28.73 -8.69 -11.84
N LEU A 167 29.53 -9.62 -12.35
CA LEU A 167 29.38 -11.05 -12.04
C LEU A 167 30.05 -11.38 -10.71
N LEU A 168 29.31 -12.03 -9.82
CA LEU A 168 29.79 -12.49 -8.53
C LEU A 168 29.44 -13.97 -8.32
N PHE A 169 30.46 -14.82 -8.26
CA PHE A 169 30.32 -16.18 -7.76
C PHE A 169 30.36 -16.15 -6.24
N SER A 170 29.32 -16.70 -5.60
CA SER A 170 29.18 -16.75 -4.16
C SER A 170 29.20 -18.19 -3.66
N GLY A 171 29.80 -18.43 -2.50
CA GLY A 171 29.97 -19.79 -1.98
C GLY A 171 31.28 -19.95 -1.21
N GLY A 172 31.17 -20.47 0.02
CA GLY A 172 32.29 -20.64 0.94
C GLY A 172 32.87 -22.06 0.92
N GLU A 173 33.84 -22.30 1.80
CA GLU A 173 34.31 -23.64 2.13
C GLU A 173 33.36 -24.26 3.18
N THR A 174 32.26 -24.82 2.70
CA THR A 174 31.15 -25.32 3.54
C THR A 174 31.26 -26.82 3.85
N LEU A 175 32.03 -27.57 3.05
CA LEU A 175 32.13 -29.01 3.09
C LEU A 175 33.57 -29.46 3.35
N LYS A 176 33.81 -30.00 4.55
CA LYS A 176 35.14 -30.48 4.97
C LYS A 176 35.72 -31.53 4.01
N ASP A 177 34.85 -32.39 3.48
CA ASP A 177 35.24 -33.52 2.63
C ASP A 177 35.42 -33.13 1.15
N ALA A 178 35.00 -31.92 0.76
CA ALA A 178 35.18 -31.38 -0.60
C ALA A 178 36.59 -30.81 -0.84
N GLY A 179 37.39 -30.69 0.22
CA GLY A 179 38.74 -30.12 0.17
C GLY A 179 38.77 -28.62 0.46
N PRO A 180 39.94 -27.98 0.29
CA PRO A 180 40.17 -26.59 0.71
C PRO A 180 39.64 -25.55 -0.31
N ARG A 181 38.89 -25.97 -1.33
CA ARG A 181 38.40 -25.07 -2.37
C ARG A 181 36.97 -24.64 -2.04
N SER A 182 36.70 -23.34 -2.08
CA SER A 182 35.33 -22.85 -1.90
C SER A 182 34.47 -23.16 -3.12
N GLU A 183 33.15 -23.21 -2.93
CA GLU A 183 32.20 -23.36 -4.04
C GLU A 183 32.41 -22.26 -5.10
N ALA A 184 32.51 -21.00 -4.66
CA ALA A 184 32.75 -19.86 -5.56
C ALA A 184 34.06 -19.95 -6.33
N GLN A 185 35.13 -20.47 -5.70
CA GLN A 185 36.41 -20.67 -6.39
C GLN A 185 36.37 -21.80 -7.40
N SER A 186 35.46 -22.76 -7.23
CA SER A 186 35.34 -23.94 -8.07
C SER A 186 34.49 -23.73 -9.32
N TYR A 187 33.63 -22.71 -9.28
CA TYR A 187 32.80 -22.25 -10.39
C TYR A 187 33.65 -21.39 -11.34
#